data_AF-A0A2V9ZX73-F1
#
_entry.id   AF-A0A2V9ZX73-F1
#
_cell.length_a   1.000
_cell.length_b   1.000
_cell.length_c   1.000
_cell.angle_alpha   90.00
_cell.angle_beta   90.00
_cell.angle_gamma   90.00
#
_symmetry.space_group_name_H-M   'P 1'
#
loop_
_entity.id
_entity.type
_entity.pdbx_description
1 polymer ?
#
loop_
_entity_poly.entity_id
_entity_poly.type
_entity_poly.pdbx_seq_one_letter_code
_entity_poly.pdbx_strand_id
1 'polypeptide(L)'
;MECYSEQTCAIFVDGELTVDEAQHLRDHLVTCQRCRELVDALRAENRVLSESLRELPEEAASPAAVSRLRWSWVWGDLAVVAAVLALGWIVSVWIDELKIPEVLKWFNPFSLSGLTNLMFNLSYYLAQGGTAMLTEYAAVVGGFFLLLMLGGSALLLGRRGRLRQPGLRLLIVLLTLSLPSFALERRHGEFVTVAANETVDDTLLATGNTVRVEGVVNGDLLVFGRTVEVRGRVKGDLVSFAKRTVVSGTVEGRIYNFSQSLDLDGELGHSIYGWVQSLRVDNRAQVGEGIVVGAGDVSLEGEV
;
A
#
# COMPACT_ATOMS: atom_id res chain seq x y z
N MET A 1 80.08 -31.99 -23.27
CA MET A 1 79.03 -30.99 -23.54
C MET A 1 78.02 -31.13 -22.43
N GLU A 2 77.92 -30.12 -21.58
CA GLU A 2 76.97 -30.13 -20.48
C GLU A 2 75.55 -30.06 -21.05
N CYS A 3 74.65 -30.90 -20.54
CA CYS A 3 73.25 -30.85 -20.92
C CYS A 3 72.60 -29.60 -20.32
N TYR A 4 71.61 -29.04 -21.01
CA TYR A 4 70.82 -27.94 -20.48
C TYR A 4 70.02 -28.37 -19.26
N SER A 5 69.82 -27.43 -18.33
CA SER A 5 68.99 -27.65 -17.15
C SER A 5 67.51 -27.79 -17.56
N GLU A 6 66.74 -28.46 -16.72
CA GLU A 6 65.30 -28.62 -16.90
C GLU A 6 64.57 -27.28 -17.00
N GLN A 7 65.01 -26.28 -16.23
CA GLN A 7 64.47 -24.92 -16.27
C GLN A 7 64.64 -24.28 -17.66
N THR A 8 65.81 -24.40 -18.29
CA THR A 8 66.04 -23.86 -19.64
C THR A 8 65.21 -24.59 -20.69
N CYS A 9 65.04 -25.90 -20.56
CA CYS A 9 64.17 -26.68 -21.44
C CYS A 9 62.68 -26.32 -21.28
N ALA A 10 62.23 -26.02 -20.06
CA ALA A 10 60.86 -25.58 -19.78
C ALA A 10 60.56 -24.21 -20.41
N ILE A 11 61.43 -23.21 -20.18
CA ILE A 11 61.29 -21.87 -20.76
C ILE A 11 61.32 -21.93 -22.31
N PHE A 12 62.08 -22.86 -22.88
CA PHE A 12 62.09 -23.12 -24.32
C PHE A 12 60.78 -23.72 -24.84
N VAL A 13 60.17 -24.65 -24.11
CA VAL A 13 58.87 -25.25 -24.47
C VAL A 13 57.74 -24.22 -24.38
N ASP A 14 57.81 -23.30 -23.43
CA ASP A 14 56.85 -22.20 -23.27
C ASP A 14 57.06 -21.06 -24.29
N GLY A 15 58.18 -21.07 -25.03
CA GLY A 15 58.49 -20.11 -26.10
C GLY A 15 59.03 -18.77 -25.59
N GLU A 16 59.45 -18.68 -24.33
CA GLU A 16 59.92 -17.45 -23.69
C GLU A 16 61.44 -17.27 -23.76
N LEU A 17 62.18 -18.23 -24.34
CA LEU A 17 63.61 -18.11 -24.55
C LEU A 17 63.94 -17.02 -25.59
N THR A 18 65.07 -16.35 -25.44
CA THR A 18 65.54 -15.40 -26.47
C THR A 18 65.80 -16.13 -27.79
N VAL A 19 65.68 -15.43 -28.93
CA VAL A 19 65.80 -16.03 -30.27
C VAL A 19 67.14 -16.74 -30.45
N ASP A 20 68.23 -16.15 -29.95
CA ASP A 20 69.59 -16.68 -30.05
C ASP A 20 69.77 -17.95 -29.20
N GLU A 21 69.30 -17.92 -27.95
CA GLU A 21 69.37 -19.08 -27.05
C GLU A 21 68.49 -20.23 -27.55
N ALA A 22 67.32 -19.91 -28.12
CA ALA A 22 66.41 -20.90 -28.66
C ALA A 22 67.02 -21.60 -29.88
N GLN A 23 67.88 -20.91 -30.63
CA GLN A 23 68.59 -21.48 -31.77
C GLN A 23 69.71 -22.42 -31.31
N HIS A 24 70.52 -22.00 -30.33
CA HIS A 24 71.55 -22.85 -29.72
C HIS A 24 70.96 -24.12 -29.10
N LEU A 25 69.83 -24.01 -28.42
CA LEU A 25 69.15 -25.17 -27.84
C LEU A 25 68.58 -26.10 -28.92
N ARG A 26 68.02 -25.56 -30.01
CA ARG A 26 67.56 -26.35 -31.17
C ARG A 26 68.70 -27.15 -31.80
N ASP A 27 69.87 -26.53 -31.97
CA ASP A 27 71.05 -27.20 -32.51
C ASP A 27 71.56 -28.29 -31.54
N HIS A 28 71.47 -28.05 -30.23
CA HIS A 28 71.82 -29.04 -29.21
C HIS A 28 70.87 -30.26 -29.20
N LEU A 29 69.57 -30.06 -29.43
CA LEU A 29 68.57 -31.15 -29.47
C LEU A 29 68.81 -32.15 -30.61
N VAL A 30 69.52 -31.76 -31.68
CA VAL A 30 69.91 -32.66 -32.77
C VAL A 30 70.93 -33.68 -32.29
N THR A 31 71.83 -33.29 -31.39
CA THR A 31 72.97 -34.11 -30.95
C THR A 31 72.76 -34.78 -29.58
N CYS A 32 71.89 -34.24 -28.73
CA CYS A 32 71.65 -34.74 -27.37
C CYS A 32 70.29 -35.44 -27.24
N GLN A 33 70.31 -36.77 -27.05
CA GLN A 33 69.09 -37.56 -26.85
C GLN A 33 68.37 -37.22 -25.53
N ARG A 34 69.13 -37.00 -24.44
CA ARG A 34 68.56 -36.70 -23.11
C ARG A 34 67.74 -35.40 -23.10
N CYS A 35 68.26 -34.33 -23.70
CA CYS A 35 67.54 -33.06 -23.78
C CYS A 35 66.31 -33.18 -24.69
N ARG A 36 66.35 -34.04 -25.72
CA ARG A 36 65.21 -34.32 -26.59
C ARG A 36 64.07 -35.01 -25.82
N GLU A 37 64.38 -36.06 -25.08
CA GLU A 37 63.41 -36.77 -24.24
C GLU A 37 62.78 -35.84 -23.19
N LEU A 38 63.58 -34.96 -22.58
CA LEU A 38 63.10 -33.97 -21.61
C LEU A 38 62.15 -32.93 -22.24
N VAL A 39 62.50 -32.38 -23.41
CA VAL A 39 61.65 -31.42 -24.13
C VAL A 39 60.35 -32.06 -24.61
N ASP A 40 60.39 -33.32 -25.05
CA ASP A 40 59.20 -34.03 -25.49
C ASP A 40 58.26 -34.38 -24.31
N ALA A 41 58.81 -34.71 -23.14
CA ALA A 41 58.05 -34.91 -21.91
C ALA A 41 57.34 -33.61 -21.47
N LEU A 42 58.06 -32.49 -21.43
CA LEU A 42 57.50 -31.18 -21.06
C LEU A 42 56.39 -30.72 -22.03
N ARG A 43 56.54 -30.98 -23.34
CA ARG A 43 55.48 -30.70 -24.33
C ARG A 43 54.23 -31.56 -24.12
N ALA A 44 54.39 -32.82 -23.71
CA ALA A 44 53.28 -33.71 -23.42
C ALA A 44 52.51 -33.23 -22.18
N GLU A 45 53.21 -32.82 -21.12
CA GLU A 45 52.59 -32.25 -19.92
C GLU A 45 51.86 -30.94 -20.22
N ASN A 46 52.47 -30.02 -20.96
CA ASN A 46 51.82 -28.77 -21.36
C ASN A 46 50.57 -29.01 -22.20
N ARG A 47 50.55 -30.05 -23.04
CA ARG A 47 49.35 -30.44 -23.79
C ARG A 47 48.22 -30.87 -22.84
N VAL A 48 48.50 -31.75 -21.88
CA VAL A 48 47.52 -32.23 -20.90
C VAL A 48 46.99 -31.09 -20.01
N LEU A 49 47.87 -30.18 -19.58
CA LEU A 49 47.47 -28.98 -18.83
C LEU A 49 46.60 -28.05 -19.67
N SER A 50 46.92 -27.85 -20.95
CA SER A 50 46.12 -27.02 -21.86
C SER A 50 44.75 -27.61 -22.16
N GLU A 51 44.64 -28.94 -22.23
CA GLU A 51 43.38 -29.66 -22.39
C GLU A 51 42.54 -29.58 -21.11
N SER A 52 43.15 -29.75 -19.94
CA SER A 52 42.49 -29.60 -18.64
C SER A 52 41.98 -28.18 -18.41
N LEU A 53 42.77 -27.17 -18.81
CA LEU A 53 42.36 -25.75 -18.77
C LEU A 53 41.21 -25.44 -19.74
N ARG A 54 41.04 -26.22 -20.82
CA ARG A 54 39.90 -26.11 -21.76
C ARG A 54 38.65 -26.87 -21.28
N GLU A 55 38.81 -27.92 -20.48
CA GLU A 55 37.70 -28.66 -19.87
C GLU A 55 37.09 -27.94 -18.65
N LEU A 56 37.81 -27.00 -18.05
CA LEU A 56 37.15 -26.01 -17.19
C LEU A 56 36.18 -25.23 -18.08
N PRO A 57 34.87 -25.26 -17.79
CA PRO A 57 33.88 -24.60 -18.63
C PRO A 57 34.32 -23.14 -18.85
N GLU A 58 34.02 -22.62 -20.04
CA GLU A 58 34.11 -21.22 -20.48
C GLU A 58 33.34 -20.22 -19.57
N GLU A 59 33.16 -20.51 -18.28
CA GLU A 59 32.75 -19.62 -17.20
C GLU A 59 33.79 -18.51 -16.91
N ALA A 60 34.93 -18.49 -17.61
CA ALA A 60 35.94 -17.44 -17.55
C ALA A 60 36.06 -16.61 -18.86
N ALA A 61 35.08 -16.69 -19.76
CA ALA A 61 34.96 -15.76 -20.88
C ALA A 61 34.51 -14.37 -20.40
N SER A 62 35.46 -13.55 -19.94
CA SER A 62 35.38 -12.08 -19.78
C SER A 62 34.28 -11.50 -18.84
N PRO A 63 34.63 -10.76 -17.76
CA PRO A 63 33.62 -10.04 -16.96
C PRO A 63 33.06 -8.77 -17.64
N ALA A 64 33.26 -8.57 -18.94
CA ALA A 64 32.92 -7.33 -19.64
C ALA A 64 31.49 -7.28 -20.22
N ALA A 65 30.79 -8.41 -20.32
CA ALA A 65 29.43 -8.48 -20.87
C ALA A 65 28.34 -8.63 -19.78
N VAL A 66 28.61 -9.41 -18.72
CA VAL A 66 27.64 -9.64 -17.63
C VAL A 66 27.49 -8.43 -16.71
N SER A 67 28.55 -7.62 -16.57
CA SER A 67 28.51 -6.38 -15.78
C SER A 67 27.72 -5.26 -16.45
N ARG A 68 27.78 -5.10 -17.78
CA ARG A 68 27.11 -3.98 -18.47
C ARG A 68 25.58 -4.07 -18.46
N LEU A 69 25.00 -5.27 -18.49
CA LEU A 69 23.53 -5.40 -18.47
C LEU A 69 22.95 -5.23 -17.06
N ARG A 70 23.57 -5.82 -16.03
CA ARG A 70 23.11 -5.76 -14.63
C ARG A 70 23.40 -4.41 -13.96
N TRP A 71 24.49 -3.74 -14.31
CA TRP A 71 24.84 -2.40 -13.82
C TRP A 71 23.87 -1.33 -14.35
N SER A 72 23.35 -1.45 -15.57
CA SER A 72 22.38 -0.48 -16.10
C SER A 72 21.00 -0.51 -15.41
N TRP A 73 20.60 -1.66 -14.85
CA TRP A 73 19.33 -1.80 -14.14
C TRP A 73 19.41 -1.30 -12.69
N VAL A 74 20.48 -1.62 -11.97
CA VAL A 74 20.67 -1.16 -10.58
C VAL A 74 20.77 0.36 -10.49
N TRP A 75 21.46 1.01 -11.43
CA TRP A 75 21.52 2.47 -11.49
C TRP A 75 20.22 3.11 -12.00
N GLY A 76 19.46 2.42 -12.86
CA GLY A 76 18.14 2.86 -13.29
C GLY A 76 17.13 2.85 -12.13
N ASP A 77 17.09 1.77 -11.36
CA ASP A 77 16.21 1.65 -10.20
C ASP A 77 16.63 2.60 -9.07
N LEU A 78 17.94 2.77 -8.82
CA LEU A 78 18.45 3.79 -7.89
C LEU A 78 18.14 5.22 -8.36
N ALA A 79 18.23 5.51 -9.66
CA ALA A 79 17.88 6.82 -10.20
C ALA A 79 16.37 7.09 -10.09
N VAL A 80 15.52 6.08 -10.26
CA VAL A 80 14.06 6.21 -10.04
C VAL A 80 13.76 6.42 -8.56
N VAL A 81 14.37 5.64 -7.65
CA VAL A 81 14.21 5.82 -6.20
C VAL A 81 14.71 7.20 -5.77
N ALA A 82 15.87 7.64 -6.26
CA ALA A 82 16.40 8.98 -5.99
C ALA A 82 15.50 10.08 -6.58
N ALA A 83 14.93 9.90 -7.76
CA ALA A 83 13.99 10.85 -8.36
C ALA A 83 12.66 10.91 -7.58
N VAL A 84 12.16 9.77 -7.09
CA VAL A 84 10.95 9.71 -6.25
C VAL A 84 11.21 10.33 -4.88
N LEU A 85 12.36 10.08 -4.27
CA LEU A 85 12.75 10.73 -3.01
C LEU A 85 13.01 12.23 -3.20
N ALA A 86 13.59 12.64 -4.33
CA ALA A 86 13.78 14.05 -4.67
C ALA A 86 12.44 14.74 -4.95
N LEU A 87 11.52 14.11 -5.68
CA LEU A 87 10.15 14.62 -5.86
C LEU A 87 9.39 14.68 -4.54
N GLY A 88 9.50 13.65 -3.70
CA GLY A 88 8.91 13.63 -2.36
C GLY A 88 9.49 14.71 -1.45
N TRP A 89 10.80 14.96 -1.52
CA TRP A 89 11.47 16.03 -0.80
C TRP A 89 11.08 17.41 -1.34
N ILE A 90 11.02 17.60 -2.65
CA ILE A 90 10.53 18.83 -3.29
C ILE A 90 9.08 19.11 -2.91
N VAL A 91 8.21 18.09 -2.92
CA VAL A 91 6.81 18.20 -2.51
C VAL A 91 6.70 18.50 -1.01
N SER A 92 7.50 17.85 -0.15
CA SER A 92 7.54 18.12 1.29
C SER A 92 8.01 19.55 1.58
N VAL A 93 9.06 20.01 0.90
CA VAL A 93 9.56 21.39 1.02
C VAL A 93 8.52 22.38 0.51
N TRP A 94 7.83 22.08 -0.61
CA TRP A 94 6.71 22.91 -1.09
C TRP A 94 5.55 22.98 -0.10
N ILE A 95 5.24 21.88 0.59
CA ILE A 95 4.19 21.79 1.61
C ILE A 95 4.60 22.57 2.88
N ASP A 96 5.86 22.51 3.29
CA ASP A 96 6.37 23.23 4.46
C ASP A 96 6.51 24.75 4.20
N GLU A 97 6.82 25.16 2.96
CA GLU A 97 6.94 26.57 2.57
C GLU A 97 5.58 27.21 2.22
N LEU A 98 4.54 26.40 1.99
CA LEU A 98 3.15 26.86 1.91
C LEU A 98 2.70 27.29 3.31
N LYS A 99 3.11 28.50 3.72
CA LYS A 99 2.45 29.25 4.80
C LYS A 99 1.01 29.44 4.39
N ILE A 100 0.17 28.47 4.77
CA ILE A 100 -1.27 28.48 4.52
C ILE A 100 -1.78 29.83 5.06
N PRO A 101 -2.25 30.74 4.19
CA PRO A 101 -2.82 32.02 4.63
C PRO A 101 -3.84 31.76 5.73
N GLU A 102 -4.00 32.66 6.70
CA GLU A 102 -5.02 32.53 7.77
C GLU A 102 -6.40 32.09 7.23
N VAL A 103 -6.72 32.52 6.00
CA VAL A 103 -7.95 32.21 5.24
C VAL A 103 -8.07 30.75 4.78
N LEU A 104 -7.00 29.95 4.79
CA LEU A 104 -6.99 28.54 4.34
C LEU A 104 -6.78 27.54 5.51
N LYS A 105 -6.58 28.01 6.75
CA LYS A 105 -6.49 27.13 7.94
C LYS A 105 -7.78 26.32 8.18
N TRP A 106 -8.93 26.79 7.73
CA TRP A 106 -10.21 26.09 7.84
C TRP A 106 -10.27 24.75 7.09
N PHE A 107 -9.40 24.53 6.10
CA PHE A 107 -9.30 23.27 5.38
C PHE A 107 -8.27 22.30 5.98
N ASN A 108 -7.56 22.68 7.05
CA ASN A 108 -6.54 21.82 7.63
C ASN A 108 -7.18 20.70 8.48
N PRO A 109 -7.17 19.43 8.01
CA PRO A 109 -7.82 18.32 8.72
C PRO A 109 -7.08 17.94 10.01
N PHE A 110 -5.85 18.41 10.19
CA PHE A 110 -5.01 18.12 11.36
C PHE A 110 -5.13 19.20 12.45
N SER A 111 -5.97 20.21 12.24
CA SER A 111 -6.25 21.27 13.22
C SER A 111 -7.66 21.10 13.81
N LEU A 112 -7.82 21.36 15.11
CA LEU A 112 -9.12 21.28 15.80
C LEU A 112 -10.16 22.25 15.22
N SER A 113 -9.75 23.46 14.82
CA SER A 113 -10.62 24.45 14.20
C SER A 113 -10.95 24.11 12.74
N GLY A 114 -10.01 23.51 12.00
CA GLY A 114 -10.27 23.00 10.65
C GLY A 114 -11.23 21.82 10.67
N LEU A 115 -11.01 20.84 11.54
CA LEU A 115 -11.86 19.65 11.67
C LEU A 115 -13.32 20.02 11.99
N THR A 116 -13.53 20.92 12.96
CA THR A 116 -14.87 21.36 13.35
C THR A 116 -15.58 22.11 12.22
N ASN A 117 -14.87 22.93 11.47
CA ASN A 117 -15.43 23.68 10.34
C ASN A 117 -15.69 22.79 9.12
N LEU A 118 -14.86 21.77 8.91
CA LEU A 118 -15.03 20.75 7.87
C LEU A 118 -16.22 19.85 8.20
N MET A 119 -16.40 19.48 9.47
CA MET A 119 -17.58 18.77 9.97
C MET A 119 -18.85 19.62 9.81
N PHE A 120 -18.79 20.92 10.12
CA PHE A 120 -19.93 21.82 9.99
C PHE A 120 -20.30 22.08 8.53
N ASN A 121 -19.31 22.30 7.65
CA ASN A 121 -19.53 22.45 6.21
C ASN A 121 -20.04 21.16 5.59
N LEU A 122 -19.48 20.00 5.95
CA LEU A 122 -19.94 18.70 5.49
C LEU A 122 -21.39 18.45 5.93
N SER A 123 -21.71 18.76 7.20
CA SER A 123 -23.07 18.69 7.73
C SER A 123 -24.02 19.65 7.02
N TYR A 124 -23.61 20.89 6.76
CA TYR A 124 -24.41 21.90 6.06
C TYR A 124 -24.64 21.52 4.59
N TYR A 125 -23.61 21.02 3.93
CA TYR A 125 -23.63 20.55 2.55
C TYR A 125 -24.51 19.31 2.36
N LEU A 126 -24.43 18.36 3.30
CA LEU A 126 -25.32 17.21 3.35
C LEU A 126 -26.78 17.62 3.65
N ALA A 127 -26.98 18.66 4.46
CA ALA A 127 -28.32 19.17 4.80
C ALA A 127 -28.99 19.97 3.68
N GLN A 128 -28.24 20.61 2.78
CA GLN A 128 -28.79 21.45 1.70
C GLN A 128 -28.71 20.84 0.29
N GLY A 129 -28.45 19.53 0.18
CA GLY A 129 -28.51 18.85 -1.12
C GLY A 129 -27.33 19.20 -2.04
N GLY A 130 -26.09 19.15 -1.52
CA GLY A 130 -24.86 19.41 -2.25
C GLY A 130 -24.53 18.46 -3.42
N THR A 131 -25.44 17.62 -3.89
CA THR A 131 -25.15 16.66 -4.98
C THR A 131 -24.80 17.33 -6.31
N ALA A 132 -25.25 18.57 -6.53
CA ALA A 132 -24.99 19.31 -7.78
C ALA A 132 -23.52 19.70 -7.99
N MET A 133 -22.77 19.98 -6.91
CA MET A 133 -21.34 20.27 -7.02
C MET A 133 -20.50 18.99 -7.10
N LEU A 134 -20.90 17.92 -6.41
CA LEU A 134 -20.17 16.64 -6.43
C LEU A 134 -20.07 16.03 -7.83
N THR A 135 -21.10 16.19 -8.67
CA THR A 135 -21.05 15.70 -10.07
C THR A 135 -20.02 16.44 -10.90
N GLU A 136 -19.86 17.75 -10.69
CA GLU A 136 -18.86 18.55 -11.41
C GLU A 136 -17.44 18.25 -10.89
N TYR A 137 -17.25 18.12 -9.58
CA TYR A 137 -15.96 17.72 -9.00
C TYR A 137 -15.56 16.29 -9.40
N ALA A 138 -16.50 15.34 -9.39
CA ALA A 138 -16.24 13.96 -9.81
C ALA A 138 -15.86 13.89 -11.29
N ALA A 139 -16.45 14.72 -12.15
CA ALA A 139 -16.08 14.79 -13.57
C ALA A 139 -14.67 15.35 -13.77
N VAL A 140 -14.27 16.38 -13.01
CA VAL A 140 -12.92 16.96 -13.09
C VAL A 140 -11.87 15.98 -12.56
N VAL A 141 -12.10 15.37 -11.40
CA VAL A 141 -11.19 14.38 -10.80
C VAL A 141 -11.10 13.13 -11.69
N GLY A 142 -12.24 12.65 -12.20
CA GLY A 142 -12.31 11.54 -13.15
C GLY A 142 -11.59 11.84 -14.47
N GLY A 143 -11.75 13.05 -15.00
CA GLY A 143 -11.04 13.51 -16.21
C GLY A 143 -9.53 13.57 -16.02
N PHE A 144 -9.06 14.03 -14.85
CA PHE A 144 -7.64 14.07 -14.52
C PHE A 144 -7.06 12.65 -14.39
N PHE A 145 -7.80 11.73 -13.75
CA PHE A 145 -7.42 10.32 -13.65
C PHE A 145 -7.35 9.64 -15.02
N LEU A 146 -8.31 9.94 -15.90
CA LEU A 146 -8.38 9.39 -17.25
C LEU A 146 -7.23 9.94 -18.12
N LEU A 147 -6.87 11.22 -17.98
CA LEU A 147 -5.69 11.81 -18.63
C LEU A 147 -4.38 11.21 -18.10
N LEU A 148 -4.26 10.93 -16.80
CA LEU A 148 -3.10 10.24 -16.24
C LEU A 148 -3.01 8.79 -16.70
N MET A 149 -4.14 8.08 -16.80
CA MET A 149 -4.22 6.72 -17.34
C MET A 149 -3.85 6.68 -18.83
N LEU A 150 -4.38 7.59 -19.64
CA LEU A 150 -4.07 7.69 -21.07
C LEU A 150 -2.64 8.18 -21.31
N GLY A 151 -2.17 9.16 -20.55
CA GLY A 151 -0.79 9.66 -20.61
C GLY A 151 0.21 8.60 -20.17
N GLY A 152 -0.07 7.89 -19.07
CA GLY A 152 0.74 6.80 -18.56
C GLY A 152 0.79 5.61 -19.52
N SER A 153 -0.33 5.24 -20.12
CA SER A 153 -0.38 4.19 -21.15
C SER A 153 0.36 4.61 -22.43
N ALA A 154 0.23 5.86 -22.91
CA ALA A 154 1.02 6.36 -24.03
C ALA A 154 2.54 6.34 -23.74
N LEU A 155 2.96 6.70 -22.51
CA LEU A 155 4.35 6.65 -22.06
C LEU A 155 4.90 5.22 -21.97
N LEU A 156 4.06 4.27 -21.51
CA LEU A 156 4.39 2.85 -21.45
C LEU A 156 4.45 2.21 -22.84
N LEU A 157 3.56 2.59 -23.75
CA LEU A 157 3.60 2.17 -25.16
C LEU A 157 4.79 2.79 -25.91
N GLY A 158 5.18 4.03 -25.59
CA GLY A 158 6.39 4.68 -26.14
C GLY A 158 7.70 4.03 -25.68
N ARG A 159 7.68 3.31 -24.55
CA ARG A 159 8.82 2.52 -24.05
C ARG A 159 8.85 1.07 -24.55
N ARG A 160 8.07 0.72 -25.60
CA ARG A 160 7.98 -0.62 -26.23
C ARG A 160 9.28 -1.18 -26.84
N GLY A 161 10.42 -0.54 -26.66
CA GLY A 161 11.72 -1.11 -27.04
C GLY A 161 12.32 -2.10 -26.03
N ARG A 162 11.80 -2.24 -24.78
CA ARG A 162 12.58 -2.97 -23.77
C ARG A 162 11.89 -3.63 -22.57
N LEU A 163 10.64 -4.09 -22.65
CA LEU A 163 10.02 -4.78 -21.51
C LEU A 163 9.24 -6.02 -21.93
N ARG A 164 9.89 -7.18 -21.73
CA ARG A 164 9.50 -8.53 -22.15
C ARG A 164 8.54 -9.24 -21.16
N GLN A 165 7.80 -8.50 -20.32
CA GLN A 165 6.94 -9.06 -19.27
C GLN A 165 5.64 -8.22 -19.02
N PRO A 166 4.77 -7.98 -20.02
CA PRO A 166 3.51 -7.24 -19.81
C PRO A 166 2.50 -8.01 -18.93
N GLY A 167 2.53 -9.35 -18.95
CA GLY A 167 1.56 -10.18 -18.23
C GLY A 167 1.68 -10.13 -16.71
N LEU A 168 2.91 -10.16 -16.18
CA LEU A 168 3.14 -10.18 -14.73
C LEU A 168 2.72 -8.87 -14.04
N ARG A 169 2.95 -7.73 -14.71
CA ARG A 169 2.53 -6.41 -14.18
C ARG A 169 1.01 -6.24 -14.24
N LEU A 170 0.36 -6.73 -15.30
CA LEU A 170 -1.10 -6.72 -15.38
C LEU A 170 -1.75 -7.60 -14.30
N LEU A 171 -1.14 -8.78 -14.03
CA LEU A 171 -1.58 -9.71 -13.00
C LEU A 171 -1.46 -9.10 -11.59
N ILE A 172 -0.34 -8.45 -11.27
CA ILE A 172 -0.14 -7.78 -9.98
C ILE A 172 -1.13 -6.64 -9.80
N VAL A 173 -1.39 -5.84 -10.84
CA VAL A 173 -2.40 -4.76 -10.78
C VAL A 173 -3.81 -5.33 -10.56
N LEU A 174 -4.19 -6.39 -11.26
CA LEU A 174 -5.48 -7.08 -11.08
C LEU A 174 -5.64 -7.69 -9.68
N LEU A 175 -4.57 -8.26 -9.12
CA LEU A 175 -4.55 -8.80 -7.75
C LEU A 175 -4.67 -7.69 -6.69
N THR A 176 -4.03 -6.54 -6.90
CA THR A 176 -4.19 -5.38 -5.99
C THR A 176 -5.56 -4.72 -6.09
N LEU A 177 -6.27 -4.87 -7.21
CA LEU A 177 -7.67 -4.41 -7.37
C LEU A 177 -8.69 -5.39 -6.77
N SER A 178 -8.28 -6.61 -6.39
CA SER A 178 -9.17 -7.65 -5.86
C SER A 178 -9.21 -7.67 -4.32
N LEU A 179 -9.07 -6.52 -3.66
CA LEU A 179 -9.32 -6.43 -2.22
C LEU A 179 -10.83 -6.63 -1.94
N PRO A 180 -11.20 -7.32 -0.85
CA PRO A 180 -12.59 -7.50 -0.48
C PRO A 180 -13.20 -6.11 -0.22
N SER A 181 -14.15 -5.71 -1.04
CA SER A 181 -14.97 -4.54 -0.76
C SER A 181 -15.86 -4.89 0.44
N PHE A 182 -15.54 -4.38 1.63
CA PHE A 182 -16.54 -4.24 2.70
C PHE A 182 -17.68 -3.42 2.10
N ALA A 183 -18.84 -4.04 1.95
CA ALA A 183 -19.95 -3.47 1.20
C ALA A 183 -20.76 -2.62 2.18
N LEU A 184 -20.35 -1.36 2.34
CA LEU A 184 -21.13 -0.37 3.08
C LEU A 184 -22.51 -0.21 2.42
N GLU A 185 -23.55 -0.72 3.06
CA GLU A 185 -24.93 -0.56 2.60
C GLU A 185 -25.38 0.87 2.93
N ARG A 186 -25.68 1.67 1.91
CA ARG A 186 -26.05 3.09 2.08
C ARG A 186 -27.51 3.32 1.72
N ARG A 187 -28.27 3.84 2.68
CA ARG A 187 -29.67 4.23 2.49
C ARG A 187 -29.86 5.72 2.74
N HIS A 188 -30.51 6.40 1.81
CA HIS A 188 -30.80 7.81 1.93
C HIS A 188 -32.24 8.12 1.48
N GLY A 189 -32.89 9.05 2.17
CA GLY A 189 -34.25 9.50 1.83
C GLY A 189 -34.88 10.33 2.95
N GLU A 190 -36.08 10.85 2.74
CA GLU A 190 -36.84 11.57 3.80
C GLU A 190 -37.17 10.63 4.98
N PHE A 191 -37.58 9.41 4.65
CA PHE A 191 -37.89 8.35 5.61
C PHE A 191 -37.08 7.11 5.25
N VAL A 192 -36.14 6.72 6.10
CA VAL A 192 -35.38 5.47 5.96
C VAL A 192 -35.92 4.48 6.97
N THR A 193 -36.33 3.30 6.52
CA THR A 193 -36.83 2.24 7.41
C THR A 193 -36.15 0.92 7.06
N VAL A 194 -35.61 0.25 8.08
CA VAL A 194 -35.17 -1.15 8.03
C VAL A 194 -36.27 -1.96 8.70
N ALA A 195 -36.95 -2.80 7.92
CA ALA A 195 -38.12 -3.53 8.41
C ALA A 195 -37.73 -4.63 9.41
N ALA A 196 -38.64 -5.02 10.31
CA ALA A 196 -38.37 -6.04 11.32
C ALA A 196 -37.98 -7.43 10.75
N ASN A 197 -38.39 -7.74 9.52
CA ASN A 197 -38.03 -8.99 8.83
C ASN A 197 -36.74 -8.86 7.99
N GLU A 198 -36.09 -7.71 8.02
CA GLU A 198 -34.90 -7.42 7.26
C GLU A 198 -33.66 -7.60 8.12
N THR A 199 -32.63 -8.24 7.54
CA THR A 199 -31.30 -8.34 8.15
C THR A 199 -30.30 -7.69 7.20
N VAL A 200 -29.55 -6.72 7.72
CA VAL A 200 -28.43 -6.09 7.02
C VAL A 200 -27.16 -6.78 7.50
N ASP A 201 -26.48 -7.46 6.58
CA ASP A 201 -25.33 -8.31 6.91
C ASP A 201 -24.02 -7.55 7.15
N ASP A 202 -23.94 -6.29 6.72
CA ASP A 202 -22.74 -5.44 6.79
C ASP A 202 -23.06 -4.13 7.53
N THR A 203 -22.11 -3.19 7.54
CA THR A 203 -22.28 -1.86 8.11
C THR A 203 -23.31 -1.05 7.34
N LEU A 204 -24.31 -0.54 8.06
CA LEU A 204 -25.40 0.26 7.51
C LEU A 204 -25.12 1.75 7.73
N LEU A 205 -25.07 2.51 6.63
CA LEU A 205 -25.10 3.98 6.65
C LEU A 205 -26.50 4.48 6.26
N ALA A 206 -27.25 4.99 7.22
CA ALA A 206 -28.60 5.52 7.01
C ALA A 206 -28.64 7.05 7.20
N THR A 207 -29.08 7.77 6.18
CA THR A 207 -29.24 9.23 6.23
C THR A 207 -30.69 9.61 5.88
N GLY A 208 -31.37 10.33 6.77
CA GLY A 208 -32.72 10.80 6.48
C GLY A 208 -33.33 11.67 7.56
N ASN A 209 -34.47 12.31 7.28
CA ASN A 209 -35.15 13.14 8.27
C ASN A 209 -35.66 12.28 9.44
N THR A 210 -36.26 11.13 9.12
CA THR A 210 -36.61 10.09 10.09
C THR A 210 -35.98 8.77 9.69
N VAL A 211 -35.18 8.18 10.59
CA VAL A 211 -34.58 6.86 10.39
C VAL A 211 -35.14 5.90 11.44
N ARG A 212 -35.66 4.77 10.99
CA ARG A 212 -36.24 3.75 11.86
C ARG A 212 -35.65 2.38 11.55
N VAL A 213 -35.05 1.75 12.55
CA VAL A 213 -34.40 0.45 12.41
C VAL A 213 -35.14 -0.55 13.30
N GLU A 214 -35.97 -1.38 12.69
CA GLU A 214 -36.73 -2.44 13.37
C GLU A 214 -36.12 -3.83 13.16
N GLY A 215 -35.30 -4.01 12.11
CA GLY A 215 -34.64 -5.27 11.76
C GLY A 215 -33.32 -5.52 12.49
N VAL A 216 -32.52 -6.44 11.95
CA VAL A 216 -31.20 -6.81 12.51
C VAL A 216 -30.09 -6.20 11.67
N VAL A 217 -29.10 -5.57 12.31
CA VAL A 217 -27.85 -5.10 11.68
C VAL A 217 -26.70 -5.92 12.24
N ASN A 218 -26.08 -6.74 11.41
CA ASN A 218 -24.96 -7.61 11.81
C ASN A 218 -23.63 -6.85 11.92
N GLY A 219 -23.49 -5.70 11.25
CA GLY A 219 -22.33 -4.80 11.35
C GLY A 219 -22.58 -3.57 12.22
N ASP A 220 -21.87 -2.49 11.91
CA ASP A 220 -22.05 -1.19 12.58
C ASP A 220 -23.24 -0.42 11.99
N LEU A 221 -23.86 0.43 12.80
CA LEU A 221 -24.98 1.26 12.38
C LEU A 221 -24.60 2.74 12.47
N LEU A 222 -24.38 3.39 11.33
CA LEU A 222 -24.11 4.82 11.23
C LEU A 222 -25.37 5.54 10.78
N VAL A 223 -25.92 6.40 11.63
CA VAL A 223 -27.20 7.09 11.37
C VAL A 223 -27.08 8.59 11.51
N PHE A 224 -27.59 9.29 10.49
CA PHE A 224 -27.66 10.74 10.45
C PHE A 224 -29.10 11.16 10.18
N GLY A 225 -29.72 11.91 11.09
CA GLY A 225 -31.09 12.35 10.87
C GLY A 225 -31.67 13.33 11.86
N ARG A 226 -32.95 13.68 11.75
CA ARG A 226 -33.62 14.52 12.75
C ARG A 226 -34.14 13.67 13.90
N THR A 227 -34.75 12.53 13.56
CA THR A 227 -35.27 11.55 14.51
C THR A 227 -34.75 10.18 14.13
N VAL A 228 -34.09 9.52 15.09
CA VAL A 228 -33.55 8.17 14.95
C VAL A 228 -34.22 7.27 15.96
N GLU A 229 -34.84 6.18 15.48
CA GLU A 229 -35.48 5.16 16.31
C GLU A 229 -34.86 3.80 16.02
N VAL A 230 -34.18 3.22 17.01
CA VAL A 230 -33.59 1.88 16.92
C VAL A 230 -34.37 0.95 17.83
N ARG A 231 -35.21 0.10 17.24
CA ARG A 231 -36.04 -0.90 17.92
C ARG A 231 -35.54 -2.33 17.71
N GLY A 232 -34.77 -2.53 16.64
CA GLY A 232 -34.20 -3.81 16.28
C GLY A 232 -32.91 -4.14 17.04
N ARG A 233 -32.14 -5.09 16.51
CA ARG A 233 -30.85 -5.52 17.11
C ARG A 233 -29.68 -5.04 16.27
N VAL A 234 -28.70 -4.40 16.91
CA VAL A 234 -27.43 -4.00 16.31
C VAL A 234 -26.31 -4.80 16.97
N LYS A 235 -25.59 -5.61 16.19
CA LYS A 235 -24.48 -6.42 16.72
C LYS A 235 -23.17 -5.64 16.87
N GLY A 236 -22.93 -4.69 15.97
CA GLY A 236 -21.75 -3.81 16.03
C GLY A 236 -21.96 -2.57 16.88
N ASP A 237 -21.21 -1.51 16.55
CA ASP A 237 -21.30 -0.21 17.20
C ASP A 237 -22.42 0.65 16.57
N LEU A 238 -23.15 1.41 17.40
CA LEU A 238 -24.15 2.39 16.96
C LEU A 238 -23.56 3.79 17.01
N VAL A 239 -23.47 4.46 15.87
CA VAL A 239 -23.07 5.87 15.76
C VAL A 239 -24.26 6.69 15.30
N SER A 240 -24.75 7.60 16.15
CA SER A 240 -25.94 8.43 15.86
C SER A 240 -25.64 9.92 15.94
N PHE A 241 -26.03 10.66 14.90
CA PHE A 241 -26.05 12.11 14.86
C PHE A 241 -27.49 12.58 14.58
N ALA A 242 -28.19 13.04 15.61
CA ALA A 242 -29.59 13.41 15.46
C ALA A 242 -30.09 14.52 16.40
N LYS A 243 -31.30 15.06 16.17
CA LYS A 243 -31.94 15.88 17.21
C LYS A 243 -32.43 15.00 18.34
N ARG A 244 -33.14 13.92 18.00
CA ARG A 244 -33.64 12.93 18.96
C ARG A 244 -33.23 11.54 18.54
N THR A 245 -32.58 10.82 19.44
CA THR A 245 -32.24 9.39 19.31
C THR A 245 -33.03 8.62 20.36
N VAL A 246 -33.75 7.59 19.93
CA VAL A 246 -34.44 6.64 20.81
C VAL A 246 -33.90 5.25 20.51
N VAL A 247 -33.42 4.57 21.55
CA VAL A 247 -32.90 3.21 21.44
C VAL A 247 -33.72 2.32 22.38
N SER A 248 -34.67 1.58 21.81
CA SER A 248 -35.52 0.64 22.55
C SER A 248 -35.16 -0.83 22.28
N GLY A 249 -34.27 -1.08 21.31
CA GLY A 249 -33.79 -2.43 20.98
C GLY A 249 -32.49 -2.81 21.69
N THR A 250 -31.81 -3.86 21.20
CA THR A 250 -30.54 -4.33 21.74
C THR A 250 -29.37 -3.83 20.91
N VAL A 251 -28.36 -3.24 21.55
CA VAL A 251 -27.07 -2.89 20.94
C VAL A 251 -25.98 -3.69 21.64
N GLU A 252 -25.36 -4.65 20.95
CA GLU A 252 -24.33 -5.51 21.55
C GLU A 252 -22.99 -4.78 21.70
N GLY A 253 -22.66 -3.85 20.78
CA GLY A 253 -21.45 -3.03 20.83
C GLY A 253 -21.57 -1.79 21.72
N ARG A 254 -20.92 -0.70 21.29
CA ARG A 254 -20.92 0.61 21.96
C ARG A 254 -21.86 1.58 21.27
N ILE A 255 -22.35 2.57 22.01
CA ILE A 255 -23.14 3.67 21.46
C ILE A 255 -22.30 4.95 21.44
N TYR A 256 -22.08 5.50 20.26
CA TYR A 256 -21.52 6.82 20.04
C TYR A 256 -22.64 7.78 19.63
N ASN A 257 -23.16 8.57 20.58
CA ASN A 257 -24.32 9.42 20.32
C ASN A 257 -24.00 10.91 20.45
N PHE A 258 -24.35 11.65 19.40
CA PHE A 258 -24.25 13.11 19.32
C PHE A 258 -25.62 13.69 18.99
N SER A 259 -26.48 13.80 20.01
CA SER A 259 -27.86 14.27 19.82
C SER A 259 -28.30 15.34 20.81
N GLN A 260 -29.46 15.98 20.57
CA GLN A 260 -30.01 16.87 21.60
C GLN A 260 -30.64 16.05 22.72
N SER A 261 -31.40 15.00 22.38
CA SER A 261 -31.90 14.04 23.37
C SER A 261 -31.58 12.61 22.99
N LEU A 262 -31.21 11.82 24.00
CA LEU A 262 -31.05 10.37 23.94
C LEU A 262 -31.98 9.76 24.98
N ASP A 263 -32.98 9.01 24.53
CA ASP A 263 -33.81 8.14 25.36
C ASP A 263 -33.35 6.69 25.11
N LEU A 264 -32.82 6.03 26.14
CA LEU A 264 -32.43 4.62 26.10
C LEU A 264 -33.41 3.81 26.95
N ASP A 265 -34.10 2.86 26.31
CA ASP A 265 -35.06 1.95 26.95
C ASP A 265 -34.63 0.47 26.83
N GLY A 266 -33.63 0.19 26.00
CA GLY A 266 -33.20 -1.16 25.64
C GLY A 266 -31.91 -1.62 26.31
N GLU A 267 -31.39 -2.75 25.83
CA GLU A 267 -30.18 -3.38 26.35
C GLU A 267 -28.94 -2.92 25.59
N LEU A 268 -27.90 -2.51 26.31
CA LEU A 268 -26.60 -2.14 25.79
C LEU A 268 -25.51 -3.05 26.37
N GLY A 269 -24.79 -3.75 25.49
CA GLY A 269 -23.75 -4.71 25.90
C GLY A 269 -22.49 -4.06 26.50
N HIS A 270 -22.13 -2.85 26.06
CA HIS A 270 -20.92 -2.16 26.51
C HIS A 270 -21.22 -0.77 27.09
N SER A 271 -20.56 0.27 26.55
CA SER A 271 -20.55 1.63 27.07
C SER A 271 -21.17 2.65 26.11
N ILE A 272 -21.67 3.75 26.65
CA ILE A 272 -22.16 4.93 25.90
C ILE A 272 -21.10 6.02 25.91
N TYR A 273 -20.80 6.58 24.74
CA TYR A 273 -19.90 7.72 24.55
C TYR A 273 -20.59 8.84 23.77
N GLY A 274 -20.34 10.09 24.14
CA GLY A 274 -20.66 11.23 23.26
C GLY A 274 -21.15 12.47 24.00
N TRP A 275 -21.84 13.33 23.26
CA TRP A 275 -22.40 14.58 23.78
C TRP A 275 -23.89 14.62 23.54
N VAL A 276 -24.65 14.89 24.60
CA VAL A 276 -26.11 14.95 24.53
C VAL A 276 -26.66 16.05 25.41
N GLN A 277 -27.65 16.83 24.97
CA GLN A 277 -28.18 17.88 25.85
C GLN A 277 -29.00 17.28 27.00
N SER A 278 -29.84 16.28 26.72
CA SER A 278 -30.64 15.53 27.70
C SER A 278 -30.47 14.03 27.50
N LEU A 279 -29.89 13.34 28.49
CA LEU A 279 -29.83 11.89 28.56
C LEU A 279 -30.92 11.36 29.49
N ARG A 280 -31.75 10.45 28.99
CA ARG A 280 -32.65 9.64 29.81
C ARG A 280 -32.35 8.16 29.57
N VAL A 281 -32.08 7.46 30.67
CA VAL A 281 -31.96 5.99 30.71
C VAL A 281 -33.14 5.49 31.51
N ASP A 282 -34.13 4.88 30.83
CA ASP A 282 -35.36 4.38 31.43
C ASP A 282 -35.07 3.18 32.35
N ASN A 283 -35.99 2.87 33.26
CA ASN A 283 -35.87 1.77 34.23
C ASN A 283 -35.74 0.37 33.61
N ARG A 284 -36.11 0.23 32.32
CA ARG A 284 -35.96 -1.01 31.54
C ARG A 284 -34.61 -1.12 30.85
N ALA A 285 -33.83 -0.04 30.80
CA ALA A 285 -32.54 -0.05 30.15
C ALA A 285 -31.48 -0.69 31.03
N GLN A 286 -30.58 -1.44 30.38
CA GLN A 286 -29.41 -2.05 31.00
C GLN A 286 -28.17 -1.62 30.23
N VAL A 287 -27.20 -1.05 30.94
CA VAL A 287 -25.89 -0.67 30.39
C VAL A 287 -24.82 -1.60 30.97
N GLY A 288 -24.13 -2.32 30.09
CA GLY A 288 -23.22 -3.39 30.53
C GLY A 288 -21.96 -2.92 31.24
N GLU A 289 -21.32 -1.83 30.77
CA GLU A 289 -20.04 -1.38 31.32
C GLU A 289 -20.09 0.01 31.95
N GLY A 290 -20.63 1.01 31.25
CA GLY A 290 -20.71 2.38 31.78
C GLY A 290 -21.09 3.46 30.79
N ILE A 291 -21.17 4.70 31.28
CA ILE A 291 -21.60 5.86 30.51
C ILE A 291 -20.56 6.98 30.65
N VAL A 292 -20.03 7.44 29.52
CA VAL A 292 -19.12 8.60 29.41
C VAL A 292 -19.72 9.60 28.43
N VAL A 293 -20.60 10.47 28.93
CA VAL A 293 -21.24 11.51 28.12
C VAL A 293 -21.03 12.90 28.72
N GLY A 294 -20.83 13.89 27.85
CA GLY A 294 -21.00 15.29 28.24
C GLY A 294 -22.47 15.67 28.05
N ALA A 295 -23.20 15.87 29.15
CA ALA A 295 -24.61 16.20 29.10
C ALA A 295 -25.03 17.36 29.99
N GLY A 296 -26.08 18.07 29.56
CA GLY A 296 -26.70 19.17 30.32
C GLY A 296 -27.61 18.63 31.42
N ASP A 297 -28.55 17.78 31.03
CA ASP A 297 -29.48 17.10 31.92
C ASP A 297 -29.31 15.58 31.81
N VAL A 298 -29.25 14.89 32.95
CA VAL A 298 -29.09 13.43 33.01
C VAL A 298 -30.11 12.84 33.98
N SER A 299 -30.89 11.89 33.50
CA SER A 299 -31.85 11.11 34.28
C SER A 299 -31.55 9.63 34.06
N LEU A 300 -31.15 8.95 35.14
CA LEU A 300 -30.83 7.52 35.14
C LEU A 300 -31.82 6.81 36.07
N GLU A 301 -32.72 6.05 35.47
CA GLU A 301 -33.71 5.24 36.18
C GLU A 301 -33.43 3.73 36.01
N GLY A 302 -32.62 3.36 35.02
CA GLY A 302 -32.20 1.99 34.70
C GLY A 302 -30.93 1.52 35.43
N GLU A 303 -30.50 0.30 35.09
CA GLU A 303 -29.32 -0.36 35.65
C GLU A 303 -28.07 0.04 34.85
N VAL A 304 -27.06 0.59 35.54
CA VAL A 304 -25.85 1.20 34.97
C VAL A 304 -24.60 0.80 35.74
#